data_AF-A0A8B7YE30-F1
#
_entry.id   AF-A0A8B7YE30-F1
#
_cell.length_a   1.000
_cell.length_b   1.000
_cell.length_c   1.000
_cell.angle_alpha   90.00
_cell.angle_beta   90.00
_cell.angle_gamma   90.00
#
_symmetry.space_group_name_H-M   'P 1'
#
loop_
_entity.id
_entity.type
_entity.pdbx_description
1 polymer ?
#
loop_
_entity_poly.entity_id
_entity_poly.type
_entity_poly.pdbx_seq_one_letter_code
_entity_poly.pdbx_strand_id
1 'polypeptide(L)'
;MVARRKHYLASMQGIATDNKMAETATMVRSEAMEPACLRWSSQQVADWMADLGYPQYRECFTANAMDGRKLILVDASHLPSLGITDFEHIKHISKSVRDLLDIEEPYWNRSISLPHRETMGMYLERKSITGPKADSLTYVKYLKEVKKEELAKNGTKR
;
A
#
# COMPACT_ATOMS: atom_id res chain seq x y z
N MET A 1 21.44 -5.22 -51.87
CA MET A 1 22.02 -4.80 -50.57
C MET A 1 21.10 -5.39 -49.50
N VAL A 2 21.48 -6.36 -48.67
CA VAL A 2 22.46 -6.27 -47.59
C VAL A 2 23.07 -7.66 -47.34
N ALA A 3 24.39 -7.69 -47.21
CA ALA A 3 25.16 -8.89 -46.92
C ALA A 3 25.34 -9.11 -45.41
N ARG A 4 25.17 -10.38 -45.01
CA ARG A 4 25.95 -11.16 -44.03
C ARG A 4 26.47 -10.46 -42.76
N ARG A 5 25.73 -10.74 -41.67
CA ARG A 5 26.16 -11.48 -40.47
C ARG A 5 27.57 -12.11 -40.57
N LYS A 6 28.51 -11.62 -39.77
CA LYS A 6 29.29 -12.33 -38.72
C LYS A 6 30.61 -11.60 -38.46
N HIS A 7 30.86 -11.33 -37.19
CA HIS A 7 32.10 -11.56 -36.43
C HIS A 7 32.24 -10.44 -35.41
N TYR A 8 32.02 -10.78 -34.13
CA TYR A 8 32.98 -10.56 -33.05
C TYR A 8 32.42 -11.25 -31.80
N LEU A 9 32.75 -12.53 -31.68
CA LEU A 9 32.79 -13.24 -30.40
C LEU A 9 34.26 -13.50 -30.13
N ALA A 10 34.82 -12.89 -29.10
CA ALA A 10 35.57 -13.59 -28.05
C ALA A 10 36.30 -12.59 -27.13
N SER A 11 36.34 -12.99 -25.86
CA SER A 11 37.26 -12.53 -24.82
C SER A 11 36.84 -11.25 -24.08
N MET A 12 36.16 -11.43 -22.95
CA MET A 12 36.80 -11.30 -21.65
C MET A 12 35.83 -11.79 -20.56
N GLN A 13 36.24 -12.85 -19.86
CA GLN A 13 35.65 -13.26 -18.59
C GLN A 13 36.13 -12.32 -17.47
N GLY A 14 35.23 -12.04 -16.53
CA GLY A 14 35.55 -11.61 -15.18
C GLY A 14 35.52 -10.10 -14.95
N ILE A 15 34.50 -9.62 -14.24
CA ILE A 15 34.61 -9.17 -12.84
C ILE A 15 33.18 -8.95 -12.32
N ALA A 16 32.87 -9.66 -11.24
CA ALA A 16 31.73 -9.35 -10.40
C ALA A 16 31.92 -7.98 -9.76
N THR A 17 30.93 -7.10 -9.86
CA THR A 17 30.37 -6.26 -8.79
C THR A 17 29.53 -5.19 -9.44
N ASP A 18 28.21 -5.33 -9.43
CA ASP A 18 27.30 -4.17 -9.52
C ASP A 18 25.92 -4.48 -8.91
N ASN A 19 25.91 -5.31 -7.86
CA ASN A 19 24.73 -5.51 -7.01
C ASN A 19 24.38 -4.25 -6.18
N LYS A 20 25.24 -3.23 -6.21
CA LYS A 20 25.11 -1.99 -5.43
C LYS A 20 24.20 -0.95 -6.10
N MET A 21 24.12 -0.94 -7.44
CA MET A 21 23.26 -0.02 -8.21
C MET A 21 21.78 -0.45 -8.22
N ALA A 22 21.51 -1.77 -8.15
CA ALA A 22 20.16 -2.31 -8.01
C ALA A 22 19.59 -2.11 -6.60
N GLU A 23 20.44 -2.18 -5.56
CA GLU A 23 20.07 -1.87 -4.18
C GLU A 23 19.79 -0.36 -3.98
N THR A 24 20.50 0.53 -4.69
CA THR A 24 20.21 1.97 -4.64
C THR A 24 18.91 2.34 -5.35
N ALA A 25 18.57 1.70 -6.48
CA ALA A 25 17.31 1.93 -7.19
C ALA A 25 16.08 1.39 -6.41
N THR A 26 16.27 0.31 -5.64
CA THR A 26 15.22 -0.22 -4.75
C THR A 26 15.09 0.59 -3.46
N MET A 27 16.15 1.24 -2.98
CA MET A 27 16.11 2.18 -1.84
C MET A 27 15.40 3.51 -2.16
N VAL A 28 15.55 4.08 -3.36
CA VAL A 28 14.91 5.36 -3.72
C VAL A 28 13.39 5.23 -3.90
N ARG A 29 12.88 4.03 -4.22
CA ARG A 29 11.43 3.76 -4.26
C ARG A 29 10.76 3.72 -2.88
N SER A 30 11.55 3.67 -1.81
CA SER A 30 11.08 3.22 -0.50
C SER A 30 10.58 4.36 0.43
N GLU A 31 10.98 5.61 0.19
CA GLU A 31 10.40 6.79 0.88
C GLU A 31 9.09 7.27 0.23
N ALA A 32 8.84 6.93 -1.03
CA ALA A 32 7.62 7.28 -1.77
C ALA A 32 6.51 6.21 -1.66
N MET A 33 6.68 5.20 -0.80
CA MET A 33 5.85 4.00 -0.78
C MET A 33 4.64 4.08 0.15
N GLU A 34 4.50 5.20 0.87
CA GLU A 34 3.31 5.43 1.69
C GLU A 34 2.22 6.10 0.86
N PRO A 35 0.98 5.61 0.91
CA PRO A 35 -0.14 6.27 0.28
C PRO A 35 -0.22 7.74 0.71
N ALA A 36 -0.22 8.65 -0.26
CA ALA A 36 -0.26 10.09 0.01
C ALA A 36 -1.52 10.48 0.80
N CYS A 37 -2.59 9.69 0.68
CA CYS A 37 -3.83 9.86 1.41
C CYS A 37 -3.66 9.82 2.92
N LEU A 38 -2.63 9.16 3.47
CA LEU A 38 -2.41 9.08 4.93
C LEU A 38 -2.13 10.42 5.60
N ARG A 39 -1.75 11.44 4.81
CA ARG A 39 -1.48 12.80 5.29
C ARG A 39 -2.66 13.74 5.04
N TRP A 40 -3.75 13.24 4.45
CA TRP A 40 -4.89 14.07 4.11
C TRP A 40 -5.64 14.53 5.37
N SER A 41 -6.00 15.81 5.37
CA SER A 41 -6.97 16.36 6.30
C SER A 41 -8.39 15.88 5.97
N SER A 42 -9.32 16.07 6.91
CA SER A 42 -10.74 15.77 6.65
C SER A 42 -11.31 16.54 5.46
N GLN A 43 -10.80 17.75 5.22
CA GLN A 43 -11.19 18.57 4.09
C GLN A 43 -10.72 17.96 2.75
N GLN A 44 -9.47 17.50 2.70
CA GLN A 44 -8.91 16.86 1.51
C GLN A 44 -9.59 15.53 1.18
N VAL A 45 -9.95 14.74 2.21
CA VAL A 45 -10.75 13.52 2.01
C VAL A 45 -12.14 13.85 1.44
N ALA A 46 -12.77 14.91 1.93
CA ALA A 46 -14.08 15.33 1.47
C ALA A 46 -14.04 15.88 0.03
N ASP A 47 -12.99 16.61 -0.33
CA ASP A 47 -12.78 17.09 -1.70
C ASP A 47 -12.49 15.91 -2.65
N TRP A 48 -11.69 14.93 -2.23
CA TRP A 48 -11.51 13.68 -2.97
C TRP A 48 -12.83 12.92 -3.22
N MET A 49 -13.74 12.91 -2.24
CA MET A 49 -15.07 12.31 -2.40
C MET A 49 -15.90 13.03 -3.48
N ALA A 50 -15.79 14.36 -3.55
CA ALA A 50 -16.44 15.14 -4.60
C ALA A 50 -15.83 14.87 -5.98
N ASP A 51 -14.50 14.79 -6.08
CA ASP A 51 -13.77 14.44 -7.31
C ASP A 51 -14.09 13.02 -7.80
N LEU A 52 -14.41 12.11 -6.88
CA LEU A 52 -14.87 10.75 -7.19
C LEU A 52 -16.27 10.70 -7.81
N GLY A 53 -16.99 11.83 -7.82
CA GLY A 53 -18.35 11.95 -8.35
C GLY A 53 -19.44 11.91 -7.28
N TYR A 54 -19.07 12.03 -5.99
CA TYR A 54 -20.03 12.00 -4.88
C TYR A 54 -19.99 13.27 -4.01
N PRO A 55 -20.22 14.47 -4.58
CA PRO A 55 -20.21 15.72 -3.82
C PRO A 55 -21.25 15.74 -2.69
N GLN A 56 -22.34 14.99 -2.82
CA GLN A 56 -23.38 14.85 -1.80
C GLN A 56 -22.87 14.20 -0.49
N TYR A 57 -21.81 13.41 -0.54
CA TYR A 57 -21.24 12.77 0.67
C TYR A 57 -20.15 13.61 1.32
N ARG A 58 -19.78 14.75 0.74
CA ARG A 58 -18.73 15.63 1.25
C ARG A 58 -18.99 16.05 2.70
N GLU A 59 -20.21 16.49 3.00
CA GLU A 59 -20.60 16.92 4.35
C GLU A 59 -20.53 15.77 5.36
N CYS A 60 -20.93 14.56 4.97
CA CYS A 60 -20.84 13.37 5.80
C CYS A 60 -19.38 13.09 6.23
N PHE A 61 -18.42 13.21 5.30
CA PHE A 61 -17.01 13.00 5.62
C PHE A 61 -16.43 14.11 6.48
N THR A 62 -16.79 15.38 6.24
CA THR A 62 -16.33 16.49 7.07
C THR A 62 -16.92 16.45 8.49
N ALA A 63 -18.20 16.13 8.63
CA ALA A 63 -18.89 16.10 9.92
C ALA A 63 -18.38 14.96 10.82
N ASN A 64 -18.02 13.83 10.23
CA ASN A 64 -17.40 12.70 10.94
C ASN A 64 -15.88 12.84 11.12
N ALA A 65 -15.32 13.99 10.71
CA ALA A 65 -13.87 14.28 10.73
C ALA A 65 -13.04 13.13 10.13
N MET A 66 -13.48 12.62 8.97
CA MET A 66 -12.82 11.50 8.28
C MET A 66 -11.50 11.96 7.68
N ASP A 67 -10.39 11.68 8.36
CA ASP A 67 -9.04 11.98 7.88
C ASP A 67 -8.44 10.82 7.06
N GLY A 68 -7.27 11.07 6.49
CA GLY A 68 -6.53 10.11 5.69
C GLY A 68 -6.19 8.79 6.39
N ARG A 69 -6.01 8.80 7.71
CA ARG A 69 -5.72 7.58 8.49
C ARG A 69 -6.99 6.81 8.79
N LYS A 70 -8.10 7.49 9.04
CA LYS A 70 -9.41 6.87 9.21
C LYS A 70 -9.86 6.13 7.96
N LEU A 71 -9.44 6.56 6.76
CA LEU A 71 -9.68 5.80 5.52
C LEU A 71 -9.13 4.37 5.57
N ILE A 72 -8.07 4.10 6.33
CA ILE A 72 -7.55 2.74 6.53
C ILE A 72 -8.62 1.80 7.15
N LEU A 73 -9.50 2.37 7.98
CA LEU A 73 -10.52 1.63 8.72
C LEU A 73 -11.88 1.58 8.01
N VAL A 74 -12.00 2.23 6.85
CA VAL A 74 -13.26 2.27 6.11
C VAL A 74 -13.41 0.99 5.29
N ASP A 75 -14.36 0.15 5.71
CA ASP A 75 -14.82 -1.01 4.95
C ASP A 75 -16.24 -0.78 4.43
N ALA A 76 -16.71 -1.65 3.52
CA ALA A 76 -18.07 -1.60 2.97
C ALA A 76 -19.17 -1.64 4.04
N SER A 77 -18.91 -2.26 5.20
CA SER A 77 -19.83 -2.31 6.34
C SER A 77 -19.87 -1.01 7.16
N HIS A 78 -18.85 -0.15 7.06
CA HIS A 78 -18.76 1.12 7.77
C HIS A 78 -19.40 2.27 6.98
N LEU A 79 -19.50 2.16 5.66
CA LEU A 79 -20.07 3.20 4.80
C LEU A 79 -21.56 3.52 5.10
N PRO A 80 -22.43 2.55 5.43
CA PRO A 80 -23.81 2.83 5.84
C PRO A 80 -23.94 3.70 7.08
N SER A 81 -23.06 3.53 8.09
CA SER A 81 -23.10 4.36 9.30
C SER A 81 -22.63 5.80 9.06
N LEU A 82 -21.89 6.04 7.97
CA LEU A 82 -21.52 7.38 7.49
C LEU A 82 -22.61 8.04 6.64
N GLY A 83 -23.73 7.36 6.37
CA GLY A 83 -24.83 7.87 5.56
C GLY A 83 -24.79 7.45 4.07
N ILE A 84 -23.87 6.55 3.69
CA ILE A 84 -23.80 5.99 2.33
C ILE A 84 -24.53 4.65 2.34
N THR A 85 -25.79 4.66 1.92
CA THR A 85 -26.66 3.46 1.94
C THR A 85 -26.85 2.81 0.57
N ASP A 86 -26.50 3.51 -0.52
CA ASP A 86 -26.60 2.98 -1.88
C ASP A 86 -25.51 1.93 -2.13
N PHE A 87 -25.92 0.74 -2.58
CA PHE A 87 -25.02 -0.39 -2.78
C PHE A 87 -23.95 -0.15 -3.85
N GLU A 88 -24.30 0.50 -4.96
CA GLU A 88 -23.35 0.79 -6.03
C GLU A 88 -22.35 1.86 -5.59
N HIS A 89 -22.80 2.84 -4.79
CA HIS A 89 -21.90 3.82 -4.19
C HIS A 89 -20.95 3.16 -3.20
N ILE A 90 -21.44 2.27 -2.33
CA ILE A 90 -20.61 1.50 -1.38
C ILE A 90 -19.53 0.74 -2.14
N LYS A 91 -19.91 0.01 -3.21
CA LYS A 91 -18.97 -0.78 -4.02
C LYS A 91 -17.89 0.09 -4.68
N HIS A 92 -18.29 1.19 -5.30
CA HIS A 92 -17.34 2.08 -5.98
C HIS A 92 -16.41 2.80 -5.00
N ILE A 93 -16.94 3.29 -3.89
CA ILE A 93 -16.15 3.97 -2.84
C ILE A 93 -15.19 2.97 -2.19
N SER A 94 -15.64 1.77 -1.81
CA SER A 94 -14.76 0.74 -1.24
C SER A 94 -13.64 0.34 -2.20
N LYS A 95 -13.92 0.24 -3.51
CA LYS A 95 -12.86 0.03 -4.50
C LYS A 95 -11.87 1.20 -4.54
N SER A 96 -12.37 2.42 -4.61
CA SER A 96 -11.54 3.62 -4.71
C SER A 96 -10.66 3.84 -3.48
N VAL A 97 -11.16 3.50 -2.27
CA VAL A 97 -10.35 3.51 -1.04
C VAL A 97 -9.21 2.49 -1.10
N ARG A 98 -9.46 1.27 -1.63
CA ARG A 98 -8.41 0.25 -1.80
C ARG A 98 -7.35 0.69 -2.80
N ASP A 99 -7.77 1.25 -3.93
CA ASP A 99 -6.86 1.80 -4.95
C ASP A 99 -6.02 2.95 -4.37
N LEU A 100 -6.62 3.80 -3.54
CA LEU A 100 -5.95 4.92 -2.89
C LEU A 100 -4.91 4.47 -1.85
N LEU A 101 -5.18 3.37 -1.14
CA LEU A 101 -4.30 2.80 -0.11
C LEU A 101 -3.29 1.78 -0.65
N ASP A 102 -3.33 1.49 -1.96
CA ASP A 102 -2.51 0.45 -2.61
C ASP A 102 -2.66 -0.93 -1.93
N ILE A 103 -3.91 -1.30 -1.63
CA ILE A 103 -4.27 -2.60 -1.02
C ILE A 103 -4.99 -3.44 -2.07
N GLU A 104 -4.66 -4.73 -2.17
CA GLU A 104 -5.38 -5.64 -3.06
C GLU A 104 -6.80 -5.94 -2.55
N GLU A 105 -7.67 -6.29 -3.49
CA GLU A 105 -9.00 -6.77 -3.15
C GLU A 105 -8.91 -8.12 -2.40
N PRO A 106 -9.62 -8.28 -1.26
CA PRO A 106 -9.65 -9.56 -0.56
C PRO A 106 -10.26 -10.64 -1.46
N TYR A 107 -9.44 -11.59 -1.91
CA TYR A 107 -9.94 -12.76 -2.64
C TYR A 107 -10.46 -13.84 -1.70
N TRP A 108 -11.58 -14.42 -2.07
CA TRP A 108 -12.20 -15.54 -1.36
C TRP A 108 -11.35 -16.81 -1.37
N ASN A 109 -10.43 -16.97 -2.33
CA ASN A 109 -9.56 -18.14 -2.49
C ASN A 109 -8.15 -17.98 -1.88
N ARG A 110 -7.94 -16.95 -1.05
CA ARG A 110 -6.66 -16.73 -0.38
C ARG A 110 -6.39 -17.85 0.62
N SER A 111 -5.19 -18.43 0.56
CA SER A 111 -4.82 -19.52 1.47
C SER A 111 -4.85 -19.06 2.93
N ILE A 112 -5.47 -19.86 3.80
CA ILE A 112 -5.46 -19.67 5.26
C ILE A 112 -4.05 -19.76 5.87
N SER A 113 -3.08 -20.29 5.12
CA SER A 113 -1.68 -20.34 5.54
C SER A 113 -0.95 -18.99 5.36
N LEU A 114 -1.53 -18.07 4.60
CA LEU A 114 -1.01 -16.72 4.42
C LEU A 114 -1.58 -15.80 5.52
N PRO A 115 -0.88 -14.71 5.88
CA PRO A 115 -1.41 -13.71 6.81
C PRO A 115 -2.78 -13.17 6.36
N HIS A 116 -3.63 -12.68 7.26
CA HIS A 116 -4.99 -12.23 6.94
C HIS A 116 -5.07 -10.99 6.05
N ARG A 117 -3.98 -10.20 5.94
CA ARG A 117 -3.79 -9.12 4.94
C ARG A 117 -2.43 -9.24 4.23
N GLU A 118 -2.24 -8.51 3.14
CA GLU A 118 -0.92 -8.35 2.53
C GLU A 118 0.02 -7.49 3.38
N THR A 119 1.28 -7.41 2.97
CA THR A 119 2.31 -6.58 3.61
C THR A 119 1.90 -5.11 3.72
N MET A 120 1.28 -4.53 2.69
CA MET A 120 0.77 -3.15 2.76
C MET A 120 -0.40 -3.04 3.75
N GLY A 121 -1.39 -3.93 3.65
CA GLY A 121 -2.52 -3.94 4.59
C GLY A 121 -2.10 -4.10 6.05
N MET A 122 -1.15 -5.00 6.35
CA MET A 122 -0.62 -5.19 7.71
C MET A 122 0.18 -3.98 8.22
N TYR A 123 0.88 -3.28 7.33
CA TYR A 123 1.53 -2.01 7.68
C TYR A 123 0.50 -0.93 8.03
N LEU A 124 -0.54 -0.79 7.21
CA LEU A 124 -1.59 0.19 7.41
C LEU A 124 -2.39 -0.08 8.70
N GLU A 125 -2.62 -1.34 9.06
CA GLU A 125 -3.21 -1.70 10.36
C GLU A 125 -2.38 -1.17 11.55
N ARG A 126 -1.04 -1.22 11.48
CA ARG A 126 -0.19 -0.63 12.52
C ARG A 126 -0.22 0.91 12.49
N LYS A 127 -0.44 1.50 11.31
CA LYS A 127 -0.44 2.96 11.09
C LYS A 127 -1.78 3.62 11.39
N SER A 128 -2.88 2.87 11.43
CA SER A 128 -4.20 3.38 11.81
C SER A 128 -4.30 3.73 13.29
N ILE A 129 -3.48 3.10 14.14
CA ILE A 129 -3.44 3.38 15.59
C ILE A 129 -2.74 4.72 15.83
N THR A 130 -3.36 5.60 16.60
CA THR A 130 -2.74 6.87 17.00
C THR A 130 -1.65 6.67 18.04
N GLY A 131 -0.47 7.27 17.82
CA GLY A 131 0.58 7.36 18.84
C GLY A 131 1.99 7.47 18.27
N PRO A 132 2.99 7.84 19.09
CA PRO A 132 4.34 8.16 18.60
C PRO A 132 5.02 7.01 17.84
N LYS A 133 4.73 5.77 18.24
CA LYS A 133 5.25 4.56 17.59
C LYS A 133 4.72 4.43 16.16
N ALA A 134 3.42 4.57 15.98
CA ALA A 134 2.76 4.50 14.68
C ALA A 134 3.14 5.68 13.78
N ASP A 135 3.25 6.88 14.36
CA ASP A 135 3.68 8.09 13.63
C ASP A 135 5.11 7.96 13.08
N SER A 136 6.00 7.35 13.87
CA SER A 136 7.39 7.09 13.47
C SER A 136 7.55 5.89 12.52
N LEU A 137 6.50 5.10 12.32
CA LEU A 137 6.56 3.88 11.52
C LEU A 137 6.49 4.22 10.04
N THR A 138 7.61 4.00 9.36
CA THR A 138 7.68 4.05 7.90
C THR A 138 7.52 2.66 7.30
N TYR A 139 7.03 2.59 6.06
CA TYR A 139 6.87 1.31 5.36
C TYR A 139 8.19 0.52 5.28
N VAL A 140 9.32 1.21 5.05
CA VAL A 140 10.65 0.59 4.99
C VAL A 140 11.06 -0.05 6.31
N LYS A 141 10.77 0.63 7.42
CA LYS A 141 11.06 0.11 8.76
C LYS A 141 10.22 -1.13 9.03
N TYR A 142 8.93 -1.09 8.67
CA TYR A 142 8.04 -2.24 8.77
C TYR A 142 8.56 -3.46 7.98
N LEU A 143 8.99 -3.28 6.72
CA LEU A 143 9.55 -4.36 5.92
C LEU A 143 10.80 -5.00 6.55
N LYS A 144 11.66 -4.20 7.19
CA LYS A 144 12.85 -4.71 7.90
C LYS A 144 12.46 -5.53 9.13
N GLU A 145 11.42 -5.10 9.86
CA GLU A 145 10.87 -5.84 11.01
C GLU A 145 10.32 -7.20 10.59
N VAL A 146 9.47 -7.24 9.54
CA VAL A 146 8.91 -8.49 9.01
C VAL A 146 10.02 -9.44 8.57
N LYS A 147 11.03 -8.96 7.81
CA LYS A 147 12.18 -9.80 7.41
C LYS A 147 12.92 -10.39 8.61
N LYS A 148 13.11 -9.60 9.68
CA LYS A 148 13.76 -10.06 10.90
C LYS A 148 12.95 -11.15 11.61
N GLU A 149 11.63 -11.00 11.65
CA GLU A 149 10.71 -11.99 12.23
C GLU A 149 10.73 -13.32 11.46
N GLU A 150 10.75 -13.27 10.13
CA GLU A 150 10.82 -14.47 9.28
C GLU A 150 12.15 -15.23 9.44
N LEU A 151 13.27 -14.50 9.56
CA LEU A 151 14.58 -15.10 9.85
C LEU A 151 14.61 -15.79 11.23
N ALA A 152 13.97 -15.19 12.24
CA ALA A 152 13.88 -15.76 13.58
C ALA A 152 13.06 -17.06 13.60
N LYS A 153 11.93 -17.11 12.88
CA LYS A 153 11.11 -18.33 12.75
C LYS A 153 11.84 -19.47 12.06
N ASN A 154 12.65 -19.15 11.05
CA ASN A 154 13.42 -20.14 10.30
C ASN A 154 14.66 -20.66 11.05
N GLY A 155 15.24 -19.85 11.96
CA GLY A 155 16.38 -20.25 12.77
C GLY A 155 16.05 -21.22 13.92
N THR A 156 14.80 -21.24 14.39
CA THR A 156 14.33 -22.07 15.52
C THR A 156 13.97 -23.50 15.11
N LYS A 157 13.93 -23.80 13.80
CA LYS A 157 13.77 -25.18 13.29
C LYS A 157 15.14 -25.86 13.16
N ARG A 158 15.73 -26.26 14.28
CA ARG A 158 16.86 -27.20 14.33
C ARG A 158 16.66 -28.21 15.46
#